data_AF-A0A317QJL1-F1
#
_entry.id   AF-A0A317QJL1-F1
#
_cell.length_a   1.000
_cell.length_b   1.000
_cell.length_c   1.000
_cell.angle_alpha   90.00
_cell.angle_beta   90.00
_cell.angle_gamma   90.00
#
_symmetry.space_group_name_H-M   'P 1'
#
loop_
_entity.id
_entity.type
_entity.pdbx_description
1 polymer ?
#
loop_
_entity_poly.entity_id
_entity_poly.type
_entity_poly.pdbx_seq_one_letter_code
_entity_poly.pdbx_strand_id
1 'polypeptide(L)'
;MTSDAVPLPAPGSAAEEVPVDRPSVVLARTGRGWSVLSPGRAEDVGDLIEGLSLADLVAEELDGPADPDRATRRAARGNAGEEVACDPRDARIAALERTVTQLEHALASRVATERAIGVLAERESTSPRTAFEALRGQARSLGRPVHELAREVLDALDRPAAALPPVPRRPPGRRVERGSSRPGSSVPADGRP
;
A
#
# COMPACT_ATOMS: atom_id res chain seq x y z
N MET A 1 58.42 52.46 47.50
CA MET A 1 58.16 51.72 46.25
C MET A 1 58.01 50.26 46.61
N THR A 2 56.78 49.83 46.86
CA THR A 2 56.42 48.48 47.27
C THR A 2 55.54 47.90 46.17
N SER A 3 55.98 46.75 45.65
CA SER A 3 55.30 45.95 44.63
C SER A 3 53.89 45.56 45.08
N ASP A 4 52.93 45.69 44.17
CA ASP A 4 51.66 44.99 44.24
C ASP A 4 51.55 44.15 42.95
N ALA A 5 51.61 42.83 43.11
CA ALA A 5 51.55 41.87 42.03
C ALA A 5 50.14 41.26 42.03
N VAL A 6 49.34 41.61 41.02
CA VAL A 6 48.01 41.04 40.80
C VAL A 6 48.18 39.62 40.21
N PRO A 7 47.61 38.56 40.82
CA PRO A 7 47.65 37.22 40.25
C PRO A 7 46.64 37.09 39.10
N LEU A 8 47.10 36.53 37.97
CA LEU A 8 46.27 36.09 36.86
C LEU A 8 45.38 34.92 37.30
N PRO A 9 44.10 34.86 36.86
CA PRO A 9 43.26 33.69 37.12
C PRO A 9 43.80 32.47 36.35
N ALA A 10 43.92 31.35 37.06
CA ALA A 10 44.25 30.05 36.50
C ALA A 10 43.26 29.66 35.39
N PRO A 11 43.68 28.95 34.33
CA PRO A 11 42.74 28.37 33.37
C PRO A 11 41.87 27.35 34.12
N GLY A 12 40.62 27.75 34.35
CA GLY A 12 39.61 26.92 34.99
C GLY A 12 39.39 25.66 34.18
N SER A 13 39.59 24.54 34.86
CA SER A 13 38.99 23.23 34.69
C SER A 13 38.80 22.76 33.26
N ALA A 14 39.65 21.81 32.89
CA ALA A 14 39.46 20.84 31.83
C ALA A 14 37.98 20.72 31.41
N ALA A 15 37.71 21.06 30.15
CA ALA A 15 36.61 20.45 29.43
C ALA A 15 36.82 18.95 29.58
N GLU A 16 36.01 18.35 30.43
CA GLU A 16 35.91 16.91 30.60
C GLU A 16 35.55 16.37 29.21
N GLU A 17 36.54 15.83 28.51
CA GLU A 17 36.36 15.15 27.23
C GLU A 17 35.38 14.01 27.49
N VAL A 18 34.13 14.22 27.10
CA VAL A 18 33.11 13.17 27.03
C VAL A 18 33.68 12.08 26.11
N PRO A 19 33.88 10.83 26.56
CA PRO A 19 34.47 9.79 25.72
C PRO A 19 33.55 9.52 24.53
N VAL A 20 34.01 9.85 23.31
CA VAL A 20 33.21 9.83 22.08
C VAL A 20 33.05 8.41 21.48
N ASP A 21 33.43 7.34 22.18
CA ASP A 21 33.52 6.00 21.55
C ASP A 21 32.74 4.88 22.26
N ARG A 22 31.66 5.23 22.97
CA ARG A 22 30.68 4.23 23.40
C ARG A 22 29.39 4.43 22.62
N PRO A 23 28.74 3.37 22.09
CA PRO A 23 27.41 3.51 21.53
C PRO A 23 26.50 4.06 22.64
N SER A 24 26.13 5.34 22.52
CA SER A 24 25.31 6.01 23.52
C SER A 24 23.89 5.45 23.40
N VAL A 25 23.55 4.56 24.33
CA VAL A 25 22.18 4.09 24.53
C VAL A 25 21.43 5.18 25.29
N VAL A 26 20.31 5.64 24.74
CA VAL A 26 19.49 6.71 25.32
C VAL A 26 18.10 6.19 25.61
N LEU A 27 17.66 6.27 26.86
CA LEU A 27 16.26 6.08 27.22
C LEU A 27 15.51 7.41 27.02
N ALA A 28 14.58 7.42 26.07
CA ALA A 28 13.81 8.60 25.71
C ALA A 28 12.32 8.36 25.88
N ARG A 29 11.61 9.37 26.39
CA ARG A 29 10.15 9.40 26.34
C ARG A 29 9.72 9.91 24.96
N THR A 30 9.06 9.05 24.20
CA THR A 30 8.49 9.36 22.89
C THR A 30 6.98 9.61 23.00
N GLY A 31 6.34 10.01 21.89
CA GLY A 31 4.88 10.10 21.82
C GLY A 31 4.16 8.75 22.00
N ARG A 32 4.88 7.62 21.93
CA ARG A 32 4.34 6.26 22.08
C ARG A 32 4.62 5.61 23.44
N GLY A 33 5.47 6.21 24.26
CA GLY A 33 5.89 5.61 25.54
C GLY A 33 7.38 5.81 25.81
N TRP A 34 7.99 4.89 26.53
CA TRP A 34 9.43 4.87 26.73
C TRP A 34 10.09 4.02 25.66
N SER A 35 11.20 4.52 25.11
CA SER A 35 11.97 3.78 24.12
C SER A 35 13.46 3.88 24.40
N VAL A 36 14.17 2.78 24.19
CA VAL A 36 15.63 2.71 24.16
C VAL A 36 16.09 3.05 22.74
N LEU A 37 16.90 4.08 22.59
CA LEU A 37 17.50 4.49 21.34
C LEU A 37 18.98 4.10 21.35
N SER A 38 19.37 3.26 20.41
CA SER A 38 20.74 2.85 20.15
C SER A 38 21.10 3.23 18.70
N PRO A 39 22.39 3.30 18.33
CA PRO A 39 22.76 3.56 16.95
C PRO A 39 22.04 2.61 15.97
N GLY A 40 21.15 3.15 15.14
CA GLY A 40 20.37 2.40 14.15
C GLY A 40 19.20 1.55 14.66
N ARG A 41 18.89 1.57 15.97
CA ARG A 41 17.79 0.79 16.56
C ARG A 41 17.02 1.61 17.58
N ALA A 42 15.72 1.46 17.60
CA ALA A 42 14.88 1.92 18.69
C ALA A 42 14.06 0.71 19.18
N GLU A 43 13.97 0.50 20.49
CA GLU A 43 13.19 -0.57 21.14
C GLU A 43 12.22 0.02 22.16
N ASP A 44 10.96 -0.46 22.18
CA ASP A 44 9.97 0.04 23.13
C ASP A 44 10.17 -0.66 24.45
N VAL A 45 10.20 0.13 25.53
CA VAL A 45 10.11 -0.39 26.88
C VAL A 45 8.64 -0.41 27.24
N GLY A 46 8.14 -1.53 27.75
CA GLY A 46 6.72 -1.80 27.90
C GLY A 46 6.00 -0.75 28.75
N ASP A 47 5.86 -0.98 30.05
CA ASP A 47 5.22 0.00 30.92
C ASP A 47 6.22 1.01 31.52
N LEU A 48 5.70 2.07 32.16
CA LEU A 48 6.53 3.07 32.83
C LEU A 48 7.45 2.45 33.90
N ILE A 49 7.01 1.38 34.56
CA ILE A 49 7.76 0.73 35.65
C ILE A 49 8.94 -0.04 35.07
N GLU A 50 8.73 -0.75 33.96
CA GLU A 50 9.77 -1.41 33.18
C GLU A 50 10.77 -0.40 32.63
N GLY A 51 10.29 0.76 32.16
CA GLY A 51 11.11 1.90 31.74
C GLY A 51 12.05 2.40 32.84
N LEU A 52 11.50 2.62 34.04
CA LEU A 52 12.28 3.06 35.20
C LEU A 52 13.25 1.97 35.69
N SER A 53 12.80 0.71 35.72
CA SER A 53 13.64 -0.42 36.13
C SER A 53 14.82 -0.63 35.18
N LEU A 54 14.61 -0.46 33.87
CA LEU A 54 15.68 -0.51 32.88
C LEU A 54 16.65 0.68 33.04
N ALA A 55 16.14 1.86 33.35
CA ALA A 55 16.99 3.02 33.62
C ALA A 55 17.89 2.80 34.85
N ASP A 56 17.34 2.25 35.93
CA ASP A 56 18.07 1.94 37.16
C ASP A 56 19.16 0.87 36.89
N LEU A 57 18.81 -0.20 36.17
CA LEU A 57 19.77 -1.25 35.77
C LEU A 57 20.91 -0.69 34.90
N VAL A 58 20.60 0.19 33.95
CA VAL A 58 21.61 0.82 33.08
C VAL A 58 22.50 1.80 33.88
N ALA A 59 21.94 2.53 34.84
CA ALA A 59 22.70 3.42 35.69
C ALA A 59 23.67 2.64 36.59
N GLU A 60 23.24 1.50 37.13
CA GLU A 60 24.09 0.58 37.89
C GLU A 60 25.21 -0.01 37.00
N GLU A 61 24.88 -0.52 35.81
CA GLU A 61 25.86 -1.12 34.87
C GLU A 61 26.93 -0.13 34.41
N LEU A 62 26.57 1.16 34.26
CA LEU A 62 27.45 2.21 33.76
C LEU A 62 28.14 3.01 34.87
N ASP A 63 27.98 2.63 36.14
CA ASP A 63 28.43 3.39 37.32
C ASP A 63 27.99 4.88 37.26
N GLY A 64 26.81 5.13 36.72
CA GLY A 64 26.26 6.47 36.53
C GLY A 64 25.77 7.08 37.85
N PRO A 65 25.91 8.41 38.06
CA PRO A 65 25.41 9.05 39.27
C PRO A 65 23.87 8.96 39.35
N ALA A 66 23.35 8.49 40.49
CA ALA A 66 21.92 8.35 40.74
C ALA A 66 21.15 9.69 40.72
N ASP A 67 21.83 10.81 40.98
CA ASP A 67 21.25 12.15 40.86
C ASP A 67 21.68 12.79 39.53
N PRO A 68 20.73 13.16 38.65
CA PRO A 68 21.06 13.85 37.41
C PRO A 68 21.78 15.16 37.71
N ASP A 69 22.90 15.36 37.04
CA ASP A 69 23.69 16.59 37.18
C ASP A 69 22.92 17.82 36.68
N ARG A 70 23.48 19.01 36.90
CA ARG A 70 22.81 20.26 36.53
C ARG A 70 22.61 20.36 35.02
N ALA A 71 23.50 19.80 34.20
CA ALA A 71 23.36 19.80 32.75
C ALA A 71 22.20 18.88 32.31
N THR A 72 22.12 17.66 32.86
CA THR A 72 21.04 16.70 32.60
C THR A 72 19.68 17.25 33.01
N ARG A 73 19.58 17.87 34.19
CA ARG A 73 18.35 18.55 34.63
C ARG A 73 17.94 19.72 33.73
N ARG A 74 18.90 20.42 33.14
CA ARG A 74 18.63 21.49 32.17
C ARG A 74 18.16 20.92 30.83
N ALA A 75 18.77 19.83 30.37
CA ALA A 75 18.38 19.14 29.14
C ALA A 75 16.97 18.52 29.25
N ALA A 76 16.65 17.87 30.37
CA ALA A 76 15.33 17.28 30.63
C ALA A 76 14.18 18.30 30.70
N ARG A 77 14.48 19.56 31.04
CA ARG A 77 13.48 20.65 31.01
C ARG A 77 13.12 21.10 29.59
N GLY A 78 13.94 20.72 28.60
CA GLY A 78 13.71 20.98 27.18
C GLY A 78 13.78 22.46 26.81
N ASN A 79 14.33 22.72 25.63
CA ASN A 79 13.91 23.83 24.80
C ASN A 79 12.41 23.65 24.53
N ALA A 80 11.54 24.51 25.09
CA ALA A 80 10.08 24.45 24.92
C ALA A 80 9.58 24.74 23.49
N GLY A 81 10.45 24.70 22.47
CA GLY A 81 10.14 24.96 21.07
C GLY A 81 10.96 24.10 20.09
N GLU A 82 11.59 23.02 20.53
CA GLU A 82 12.17 22.05 19.60
C GLU A 82 11.01 21.23 19.02
N GLU A 83 10.77 21.35 17.71
CA GLU A 83 9.95 20.42 16.93
C GLU A 83 10.27 19.02 17.43
N VAL A 84 9.25 18.29 17.92
CA VAL A 84 9.41 16.90 18.33
C VAL A 84 10.06 16.18 17.16
N ALA A 85 11.35 15.90 17.26
CA ALA A 85 12.09 15.22 16.22
C ALA A 85 11.32 13.91 15.98
N CYS A 86 10.75 13.78 14.78
CA CYS A 86 9.89 12.66 14.44
C CYS A 86 10.65 11.36 14.75
N ASP A 87 10.02 10.44 15.48
CA ASP A 87 10.65 9.19 15.89
C ASP A 87 11.27 8.54 14.63
N PRO A 88 12.56 8.15 14.62
CA PRO A 88 13.17 7.49 13.46
C PRO A 88 12.36 6.27 12.98
N ARG A 89 11.59 5.63 13.88
CA ARG A 89 10.63 4.59 13.51
C ARG A 89 9.45 5.11 12.71
N ASP A 90 8.91 6.27 13.03
CA ASP A 90 7.82 6.89 12.26
C ASP A 90 8.27 7.21 10.85
N ALA A 91 9.48 7.73 10.70
CA ALA A 91 10.09 7.94 9.39
C ALA A 91 10.25 6.61 8.63
N ARG A 92 10.65 5.52 9.32
CA ARG A 92 10.79 4.20 8.73
C ARG A 92 9.45 3.59 8.33
N ILE A 93 8.43 3.68 9.18
CA ILE A 93 7.06 3.21 8.93
C ILE A 93 6.50 3.95 7.72
N ALA A 94 6.59 5.29 7.68
CA ALA A 94 6.13 6.09 6.55
C ALA A 94 6.87 5.76 5.25
N ALA A 95 8.15 5.35 5.31
CA ALA A 95 8.88 4.86 4.14
C ALA A 95 8.40 3.48 3.67
N LEU A 96 8.12 2.58 4.60
CA LEU A 96 7.57 1.25 4.30
C LEU A 96 6.16 1.35 3.73
N GLU A 97 5.28 2.16 4.32
CA GLU A 97 3.92 2.39 3.82
C GLU A 97 3.93 2.94 2.40
N ARG A 98 4.79 3.94 2.10
CA ARG A 98 4.98 4.42 0.73
C ARG A 98 5.42 3.31 -0.22
N THR A 99 6.34 2.45 0.22
CA THR A 99 6.81 1.32 -0.59
C THR A 99 5.69 0.31 -0.84
N VAL A 100 4.89 -0.02 0.19
CA VAL A 100 3.75 -0.91 0.07
C VAL A 100 2.73 -0.35 -0.93
N THR A 101 2.34 0.92 -0.80
CA THR A 101 1.41 1.56 -1.75
C THR A 101 1.94 1.55 -3.18
N GLN A 102 3.25 1.77 -3.38
CA GLN A 102 3.88 1.68 -4.70
C GLN A 102 3.82 0.26 -5.26
N LEU A 103 4.09 -0.76 -4.43
CA LEU A 103 4.04 -2.16 -4.83
C LEU A 103 2.61 -2.60 -5.14
N GLU A 104 1.63 -2.24 -4.30
CA GLU A 104 0.21 -2.51 -4.53
C GLU A 104 -0.25 -1.90 -5.86
N HIS A 105 0.12 -0.64 -6.12
CA HIS A 105 -0.22 0.03 -7.37
C HIS A 105 0.43 -0.67 -8.58
N ALA A 106 1.72 -1.03 -8.49
CA ALA A 106 2.44 -1.71 -9.56
C ALA A 106 1.86 -3.11 -9.84
N LEU A 107 1.52 -3.87 -8.79
CA LEU A 107 0.92 -5.19 -8.90
C LEU A 107 -0.49 -5.11 -9.49
N ALA A 108 -1.33 -4.17 -9.04
CA ALA A 108 -2.66 -3.96 -9.60
C ALA A 108 -2.60 -3.60 -11.10
N SER A 109 -1.67 -2.72 -11.48
CA SER A 109 -1.39 -2.35 -12.87
C SER A 109 -0.99 -3.56 -13.73
N ARG A 110 -0.10 -4.42 -13.21
CA ARG A 110 0.34 -5.64 -13.89
C ARG A 110 -0.80 -6.64 -14.05
N VAL A 111 -1.53 -6.94 -12.97
CA VAL A 111 -2.65 -7.88 -13.00
C VAL A 111 -3.73 -7.43 -13.98
N ALA A 112 -4.08 -6.13 -13.99
CA ALA A 112 -5.04 -5.59 -14.95
C ALA A 112 -4.55 -5.76 -16.39
N THR A 113 -3.27 -5.49 -16.66
CA THR A 113 -2.66 -5.65 -17.98
C THR A 113 -2.67 -7.11 -18.44
N GLU A 114 -2.25 -8.05 -17.59
CA GLU A 114 -2.23 -9.49 -17.91
C GLU A 114 -3.64 -10.04 -18.16
N ARG A 115 -4.63 -9.64 -17.34
CA ARG A 115 -6.04 -10.02 -17.55
C ARG A 115 -6.59 -9.45 -18.85
N ALA A 116 -6.33 -8.18 -19.16
CA ALA A 116 -6.76 -7.56 -20.41
C ALA A 116 -6.15 -8.24 -21.63
N ILE A 117 -4.85 -8.60 -21.59
CA ILE A 117 -4.20 -9.37 -22.65
C ILE A 117 -4.91 -10.71 -22.86
N GLY A 118 -5.21 -11.45 -21.77
CA GLY A 118 -5.93 -12.72 -21.85
C GLY A 118 -7.31 -12.57 -22.50
N VAL A 119 -8.05 -11.55 -22.11
CA VAL A 119 -9.38 -11.24 -22.67
C VAL A 119 -9.30 -10.90 -24.16
N LEU A 120 -8.37 -10.03 -24.55
CA LEU A 120 -8.22 -9.61 -25.95
C LEU A 120 -7.76 -10.77 -26.84
N ALA A 121 -6.81 -11.58 -26.36
CA ALA A 121 -6.35 -12.77 -27.06
C ALA A 121 -7.50 -13.73 -27.35
N GLU A 122 -8.37 -13.99 -26.37
CA GLU A 122 -9.55 -14.84 -26.54
C GLU A 122 -10.56 -14.22 -27.52
N ARG A 123 -10.90 -12.94 -27.33
CA ARG A 123 -11.91 -12.24 -28.16
C ARG A 123 -11.51 -12.12 -29.63
N GLU A 124 -10.22 -11.90 -29.89
CA GLU A 124 -9.69 -11.71 -31.24
C GLU A 124 -9.16 -13.02 -31.83
N SER A 125 -9.19 -14.13 -31.07
CA SER A 125 -8.59 -15.41 -31.46
C SER A 125 -7.12 -15.27 -31.88
N THR A 126 -6.36 -14.45 -31.14
CA THR A 126 -4.94 -14.18 -31.40
C THR A 126 -4.05 -14.70 -30.28
N SER A 127 -2.74 -14.75 -30.53
CA SER A 127 -1.79 -15.08 -29.47
C SER A 127 -1.72 -13.96 -28.42
N PRO A 128 -1.46 -14.27 -27.13
CA PRO A 128 -1.26 -13.25 -26.09
C PRO A 128 -0.19 -12.21 -26.44
N ARG A 129 0.86 -12.62 -27.17
CA ARG A 129 1.90 -11.71 -27.66
C ARG A 129 1.34 -10.70 -28.66
N THR A 130 0.52 -11.16 -29.61
CA THR A 130 -0.12 -10.30 -30.61
C THR A 130 -1.07 -9.31 -29.95
N ALA A 131 -1.90 -9.78 -29.01
CA ALA A 131 -2.82 -8.94 -28.25
C ALA A 131 -2.08 -7.86 -27.43
N PHE A 132 -0.96 -8.22 -26.79
CA PHE A 132 -0.14 -7.24 -26.07
C PHE A 132 0.45 -6.17 -26.99
N GLU A 133 0.99 -6.54 -28.15
CA GLU A 133 1.54 -5.57 -29.10
C GLU A 133 0.45 -4.65 -29.66
N ALA A 134 -0.75 -5.16 -29.92
CA ALA A 134 -1.90 -4.35 -30.33
C ALA A 134 -2.30 -3.34 -29.24
N LEU A 135 -2.46 -3.81 -27.99
CA LEU A 135 -2.76 -2.95 -26.83
C LEU A 135 -1.68 -1.87 -26.64
N ARG A 136 -0.40 -2.25 -26.76
CA ARG A 136 0.74 -1.33 -26.65
C ARG A 136 0.77 -0.32 -27.78
N GLY A 137 0.43 -0.74 -29.00
CA GLY A 137 0.30 0.14 -30.17
C GLY A 137 -0.76 1.22 -29.95
N GLN A 138 -1.95 0.82 -29.46
CA GLN A 138 -3.03 1.75 -29.12
C GLN A 138 -2.65 2.69 -27.97
N ALA A 139 -2.05 2.18 -26.90
CA ALA A 139 -1.59 3.02 -25.79
C ALA A 139 -0.61 4.09 -26.26
N ARG A 140 0.36 3.73 -27.12
CA ARG A 140 1.31 4.67 -27.72
C ARG A 140 0.64 5.72 -28.61
N SER A 141 -0.30 5.32 -29.47
CA SER A 141 -0.97 6.27 -30.37
C SER A 141 -1.85 7.27 -29.61
N LEU A 142 -2.38 6.87 -28.46
CA LEU A 142 -3.16 7.73 -27.56
C LEU A 142 -2.28 8.55 -26.59
N GLY A 143 -0.97 8.27 -26.50
CA GLY A 143 -0.08 8.91 -25.52
C GLY A 143 -0.40 8.53 -24.07
N ARG A 144 -0.98 7.34 -23.86
CA ARG A 144 -1.48 6.87 -22.56
C ARG A 144 -0.71 5.65 -22.06
N PRO A 145 -0.67 5.42 -20.74
CA PRO A 145 -0.02 4.23 -20.21
C PRO A 145 -0.89 2.98 -20.46
N VAL A 146 -0.23 1.87 -20.83
CA VAL A 146 -0.89 0.59 -21.19
C VAL A 146 -1.88 0.10 -20.15
N HIS A 147 -1.56 0.27 -18.87
CA HIS A 147 -2.36 -0.22 -17.77
C HIS A 147 -3.70 0.52 -17.59
N GLU A 148 -3.81 1.77 -18.06
CA GLU A 148 -5.09 2.48 -18.07
C GLU A 148 -6.02 1.91 -19.14
N LEU A 149 -5.50 1.69 -20.35
CA LEU A 149 -6.27 1.08 -21.44
C LEU A 149 -6.67 -0.36 -21.08
N ALA A 150 -5.81 -1.09 -20.37
CA ALA A 150 -6.15 -2.41 -19.83
C ALA A 150 -7.35 -2.36 -18.87
N ARG A 151 -7.44 -1.36 -17.99
CA ARG A 151 -8.62 -1.18 -17.12
C ARG A 151 -9.88 -0.90 -17.95
N GLU A 152 -9.80 -0.05 -18.96
CA GLU A 152 -10.94 0.24 -19.84
C GLU A 152 -11.46 -1.01 -20.57
N VAL A 153 -10.55 -1.88 -21.02
CA VAL A 153 -10.91 -3.18 -21.61
C VAL A 153 -11.69 -4.02 -20.62
N LEU A 154 -11.23 -4.11 -19.36
CA LEU A 154 -11.90 -4.87 -18.30
C LEU A 154 -13.25 -4.25 -17.91
N ASP A 155 -13.32 -2.93 -17.75
CA ASP A 155 -14.56 -2.19 -17.45
C ASP A 155 -15.61 -2.36 -18.56
N ALA A 156 -15.17 -2.49 -19.82
CA ALA A 156 -16.05 -2.79 -20.94
C ALA A 156 -16.61 -4.22 -20.91
N LEU A 157 -15.98 -5.16 -20.20
CA LEU A 157 -16.53 -6.51 -19.96
C LEU A 157 -17.65 -6.49 -18.91
N ASP A 158 -17.44 -5.72 -17.85
CA ASP A 158 -18.36 -5.64 -16.72
C ASP A 158 -19.63 -4.86 -17.05
N ARG A 159 -19.63 -4.09 -18.15
CA ARG A 159 -20.85 -3.48 -18.67
C ARG A 159 -21.76 -4.58 -19.23
N PRO A 160 -22.92 -4.84 -18.61
CA PRO A 160 -23.85 -5.82 -19.16
C PRO A 160 -24.24 -5.35 -20.56
N ALA A 161 -24.11 -6.24 -21.55
CA ALA A 161 -24.70 -6.01 -22.86
C ALA A 161 -26.17 -5.66 -22.62
N ALA A 162 -26.55 -4.41 -22.90
CA ALA A 162 -27.91 -3.94 -22.71
C ALA A 162 -28.84 -5.00 -23.28
N ALA A 163 -29.68 -5.58 -22.41
CA ALA A 163 -30.57 -6.66 -22.78
C ALA A 163 -31.33 -6.23 -24.04
N LEU A 164 -30.95 -6.80 -25.19
CA LEU A 164 -31.70 -6.62 -26.42
C LEU A 164 -33.16 -6.98 -26.08
N PRO A 165 -34.13 -6.08 -26.32
CA PRO A 165 -35.52 -6.40 -26.03
C PRO A 165 -35.86 -7.70 -26.74
N PRO A 166 -36.57 -8.64 -26.08
CA PRO A 166 -36.90 -9.91 -26.69
C PRO A 166 -37.63 -9.63 -28.00
N VAL A 167 -37.03 -10.03 -29.11
CA VAL A 167 -37.66 -9.92 -30.44
C VAL A 167 -39.02 -10.61 -30.33
N PRO A 168 -40.15 -9.90 -30.55
CA PRO A 168 -41.45 -10.52 -30.37
C PRO A 168 -41.57 -11.69 -31.34
N ARG A 169 -41.62 -12.91 -30.78
CA ARG A 169 -41.87 -14.13 -31.56
C ARG A 169 -43.24 -13.96 -32.21
N ARG A 170 -43.26 -13.79 -33.53
CA ARG A 170 -44.49 -13.75 -34.33
C ARG A 170 -45.26 -15.06 -34.05
N PRO A 171 -46.52 -15.00 -33.58
CA PRO A 171 -47.27 -16.22 -33.29
C PRO A 171 -47.45 -17.03 -34.57
N PRO A 172 -47.44 -18.38 -34.51
CA PRO A 172 -47.71 -19.20 -35.67
C PRO A 172 -49.10 -18.84 -36.20
N GLY A 173 -49.14 -18.44 -37.49
CA GLY A 173 -50.38 -18.06 -38.15
C GLY A 173 -51.42 -19.17 -37.99
N ARG A 174 -52.61 -18.78 -37.50
CA ARG A 174 -53.78 -19.64 -37.39
C ARG A 174 -54.06 -20.26 -38.77
N ARG A 175 -53.74 -21.55 -38.92
CA ARG A 175 -54.12 -22.36 -40.09
C ARG A 175 -55.65 -22.38 -40.14
N VAL A 176 -56.23 -21.65 -41.08
CA VAL A 176 -57.66 -21.71 -41.37
C VAL A 176 -57.92 -23.08 -42.00
N GLU A 177 -58.50 -23.99 -41.22
CA GLU A 177 -59.01 -25.25 -41.74
C GLU A 177 -60.17 -24.95 -42.69
N ARG A 178 -59.92 -25.15 -43.98
CA ARG A 178 -60.94 -25.13 -45.01
C ARG A 178 -61.65 -26.48 -44.93
N GLY A 179 -62.85 -26.49 -44.33
CA GLY A 179 -63.66 -27.69 -44.16
C GLY A 179 -63.88 -28.42 -45.48
N SER A 180 -63.42 -29.66 -45.55
CA SER A 180 -63.72 -30.60 -46.62
C SER A 180 -65.04 -31.31 -46.29
N SER A 181 -66.14 -30.81 -46.84
CA SER A 181 -67.41 -31.54 -46.91
C SER A 181 -67.23 -32.79 -47.77
N ARG A 182 -67.47 -33.97 -47.16
CA ARG A 182 -67.62 -35.25 -47.86
C ARG A 182 -69.04 -35.37 -48.43
N PRO A 183 -69.19 -35.90 -49.65
CA PRO A 183 -70.18 -36.94 -49.93
C PRO A 183 -69.40 -38.23 -50.28
N GLY A 184 -69.69 -39.38 -49.68
CA GLY A 184 -70.91 -40.13 -49.88
C GLY A 184 -70.58 -41.28 -50.84
N SER A 185 -70.32 -42.46 -50.29
CA SER A 185 -69.90 -43.67 -50.99
C SER A 185 -71.01 -44.27 -51.86
N SER A 186 -70.70 -44.67 -53.09
CA SER A 186 -71.45 -45.67 -53.85
C SER A 186 -70.48 -46.63 -54.54
N VAL A 187 -70.20 -47.74 -53.84
CA VAL A 187 -70.30 -49.17 -54.23
C VAL A 187 -70.30 -49.55 -55.73
N PRO A 188 -69.70 -50.72 -56.09
CA PRO A 188 -68.95 -50.96 -57.32
C PRO A 188 -69.72 -51.80 -58.35
N ALA A 189 -69.15 -51.98 -59.54
CA ALA A 189 -69.44 -53.14 -60.39
C ALA A 189 -68.34 -53.32 -61.44
N ASP A 190 -67.89 -54.56 -61.56
CA ASP A 190 -67.54 -55.31 -62.77
C ASP A 190 -66.67 -54.66 -63.85
N GLY A 191 -65.63 -55.29 -64.40
CA GLY A 191 -65.36 -56.71 -64.50
C GLY A 191 -64.96 -57.02 -65.94
N ARG A 192 -63.64 -57.17 -66.16
CA ARG A 192 -62.95 -57.96 -67.23
C ARG A 192 -63.28 -57.67 -68.72
N PRO A 193 -62.53 -58.25 -69.66
CA PRO A 193 -61.17 -58.80 -69.61
C PRO A 193 -60.11 -57.91 -70.27
#